data_AF-A0A364JSP8-F1
#
_entry.id   AF-A0A364JSP8-F1
#
_cell.length_a   1.000
_cell.length_b   1.000
_cell.length_c   1.000
_cell.angle_alpha   90.00
_cell.angle_beta   90.00
_cell.angle_gamma   90.00
#
_symmetry.space_group_name_H-M   'P 1'
#
loop_
_entity.id
_entity.type
_entity.pdbx_description
1 polymer ?
#
loop_
_entity_poly.entity_id
_entity_poly.type
_entity_poly.pdbx_seq_one_letter_code
_entity_poly.pdbx_strand_id
1 'polypeptide(L)' 'MSRPNKRRSIATPILTAAEFQAQGTSAAAVLSIANLHTGEVAAILRKTAVQLARSTGEHLGRRYRPSNDNCRRAARRAV' A
#
# COMPACT_ATOMS: atom_id res chain seq x y z
N MET A 1 40.80 -8.37 5.12
CA MET A 1 39.78 -8.23 4.06
C MET A 1 38.39 -8.18 4.69
N SER A 2 37.87 -6.98 4.93
CA SER A 2 36.52 -6.78 5.51
C SER A 2 35.46 -6.88 4.43
N ARG A 3 34.56 -7.86 4.53
CA ARG A 3 33.38 -7.95 3.66
C ARG A 3 32.42 -6.80 4.02
N PRO A 4 31.95 -5.98 3.05
CA PRO A 4 30.95 -4.97 3.34
C PRO A 4 29.65 -5.70 3.67
N ASN A 5 29.21 -5.59 4.92
CA ASN A 5 27.93 -6.09 5.38
C ASN A 5 26.85 -5.16 4.81
N LYS A 6 26.56 -5.34 3.53
CA LYS A 6 25.48 -4.68 2.80
C LYS A 6 24.22 -5.22 3.45
N ARG A 7 23.73 -4.53 4.47
CA ARG A 7 22.39 -4.72 5.02
C ARG A 7 21.47 -4.66 3.81
N ARG A 8 21.08 -5.83 3.28
CA ARG A 8 19.93 -5.95 2.41
C ARG A 8 18.83 -5.38 3.28
N SER A 9 18.48 -4.12 3.06
CA SER A 9 17.14 -3.64 3.34
C SER A 9 16.26 -4.67 2.66
N ILE A 10 15.70 -5.57 3.46
CA ILE A 10 14.72 -6.54 2.99
C ILE A 10 13.49 -5.67 2.72
N ALA A 11 13.54 -4.93 1.62
CA ALA A 11 12.37 -4.33 1.02
C ALA A 11 11.59 -5.55 0.55
N THR A 12 10.73 -6.06 1.44
CA THR A 12 9.78 -7.09 1.08
C THR A 12 9.03 -6.55 -0.13
N PRO A 13 9.20 -7.17 -1.31
CA PRO A 13 8.54 -6.67 -2.51
C PRO A 13 7.04 -6.72 -2.26
N ILE A 14 6.40 -5.57 -2.30
CA ILE A 14 4.95 -5.48 -2.16
C ILE A 14 4.36 -6.13 -3.41
N LEU A 15 3.56 -7.18 -3.22
CA LEU A 15 2.92 -7.89 -4.31
C LEU A 15 2.00 -6.95 -5.11
N THR A 16 1.92 -7.22 -6.41
CA THR A 16 1.04 -6.53 -7.35
C THR A 16 -0.39 -7.06 -7.24
N ALA A 17 -1.35 -6.32 -7.81
CA ALA A 17 -2.75 -6.74 -7.79
C ALA A 17 -2.95 -8.10 -8.48
N ALA A 18 -2.22 -8.35 -9.57
CA ALA A 18 -2.27 -9.62 -10.29
C ALA A 18 -1.74 -10.79 -9.44
N GLU A 19 -0.69 -10.57 -8.64
CA GLU A 19 -0.15 -11.59 -7.75
C GLU A 19 -1.09 -11.88 -6.58
N PHE A 20 -1.69 -10.85 -5.99
CA PHE A 20 -2.74 -11.04 -4.97
C PHE A 20 -3.95 -11.78 -5.52
N GLN A 21 -4.36 -11.48 -6.75
CA GLN A 21 -5.43 -12.19 -7.44
C GLN A 21 -5.06 -13.66 -7.69
N ALA A 22 -3.83 -13.94 -8.15
CA ALA A 22 -3.33 -15.29 -8.36
C ALA A 22 -3.27 -16.11 -7.05
N GLN A 23 -3.06 -15.45 -5.91
CA GLN A 23 -3.13 -16.05 -4.58
C GLN A 23 -4.57 -16.23 -4.07
N GLY A 24 -5.59 -15.74 -4.78
CA GLY A 24 -6.98 -15.75 -4.32
C GLY A 24 -7.25 -14.78 -3.17
N THR A 25 -6.41 -13.75 -3.01
CA THR A 25 -6.57 -12.73 -1.97
C THR A 25 -7.60 -11.69 -2.43
N SER A 26 -8.56 -11.34 -1.57
CA SER A 26 -9.55 -10.30 -1.87
C SER A 26 -8.98 -8.90 -1.69
N ALA A 27 -9.57 -7.93 -2.38
CA ALA A 27 -9.21 -6.53 -2.25
C ALA A 27 -9.38 -6.03 -0.80
N ALA A 28 -10.40 -6.52 -0.10
CA ALA A 28 -10.66 -6.17 1.30
C ALA A 28 -9.55 -6.69 2.24
N ALA A 29 -9.00 -7.88 1.95
CA ALA A 29 -7.86 -8.42 2.68
C ALA A 29 -6.59 -7.58 2.44
N VAL A 30 -6.30 -7.23 1.18
CA VAL A 30 -5.18 -6.33 0.85
C VAL A 30 -5.32 -4.97 1.53
N LEU A 31 -6.54 -4.41 1.58
CA LEU A 31 -6.82 -3.16 2.29
C LEU A 31 -6.62 -3.30 3.81
N SER A 32 -6.99 -4.45 4.39
CA SER A 32 -6.77 -4.74 5.81
C SER A 32 -5.28 -4.81 6.14
N ILE A 33 -4.48 -5.46 5.28
CA ILE A 33 -3.01 -5.47 5.40
C ILE A 33 -2.47 -4.05 5.30
N ALA A 34 -2.97 -3.23 4.36
CA ALA A 34 -2.56 -1.84 4.20
C ALA A 34 -2.74 -1.00 5.48
N ASN A 35 -3.75 -1.30 6.31
CA ASN A 35 -4.00 -0.60 7.57
C ASN A 35 -3.04 -1.01 8.69
N LEU A 36 -2.33 -2.13 8.57
CA LEU A 36 -1.28 -2.55 9.50
C LEU A 36 0.06 -1.86 9.21
N HIS A 37 0.20 -1.25 8.03
CA HIS A 37 1.40 -0.53 7.62
C HIS A 37 1.19 0.98 7.66
N THR A 38 2.28 1.74 7.65
CA THR A 38 2.28 3.20 7.54
C THR A 38 3.23 3.66 6.44
N GLY A 39 3.11 4.93 6.04
CA GLY A 39 3.99 5.53 5.02
C GLY A 39 3.75 4.97 3.62
N GLU A 40 4.83 4.88 2.83
CA GLU A 40 4.78 4.51 1.41
C GLU A 40 4.22 3.09 1.18
N VAL A 41 4.54 2.15 2.07
CA VAL A 41 4.05 0.76 2.00
C VAL A 41 2.52 0.70 2.08
N ALA A 42 1.93 1.46 3.00
CA ALA A 42 0.47 1.56 3.13
C ALA A 42 -0.16 2.19 1.89
N ALA A 43 0.48 3.22 1.31
CA ALA A 43 -0.01 3.88 0.09
C ALA A 43 0.01 2.94 -1.12
N ILE A 44 1.06 2.12 -1.27
CA ILE A 44 1.16 1.12 -2.34
C ILE A 44 0.07 0.07 -2.15
N LEU A 45 -0.05 -0.55 -0.97
CA LEU A 45 -1.06 -1.58 -0.70
C LEU A 45 -2.50 -1.08 -0.89
N ARG A 46 -2.79 0.17 -0.50
CA ARG A 46 -4.09 0.82 -0.75
C ARG A 46 -4.39 0.95 -2.25
N LYS A 47 -3.41 1.39 -3.05
CA LYS A 47 -3.55 1.45 -4.51
C LYS A 47 -3.76 0.06 -5.10
N THR A 48 -3.00 -0.93 -4.63
CA THR A 48 -3.12 -2.32 -5.07
C THR A 48 -4.49 -2.89 -4.76
N ALA A 49 -5.02 -2.66 -3.55
CA ALA A 49 -6.38 -3.06 -3.17
C ALA A 49 -7.43 -2.46 -4.12
N VAL A 50 -7.32 -1.16 -4.43
CA VAL A 50 -8.25 -0.50 -5.37
C VAL A 50 -8.15 -1.05 -6.78
N GLN A 51 -6.93 -1.33 -7.27
CA GLN A 51 -6.74 -1.94 -8.58
C GLN A 51 -7.33 -3.35 -8.64
N LEU A 52 -7.09 -4.14 -7.60
CA LEU A 52 -7.62 -5.48 -7.46
C LEU A 52 -9.16 -5.47 -7.42
N ALA A 53 -9.76 -4.57 -6.64
CA ALA A 53 -11.20 -4.38 -6.58
C ALA A 53 -11.82 -4.04 -7.94
N ARG A 54 -11.13 -3.22 -8.74
CA ARG A 54 -11.56 -2.87 -10.10
C ARG A 54 -11.42 -4.05 -11.06
N SER A 55 -10.39 -4.88 -10.95
CA SER A 55 -10.20 -6.04 -11.83
C SER A 55 -11.14 -7.19 -11.49
N THR A 56 -11.46 -7.38 -10.21
CA THR A 56 -12.36 -8.46 -9.75
C THR A 56 -13.82 -8.04 -9.67
N GLY A 57 -14.13 -6.75 -9.74
CA GLY A 57 -15.46 -6.21 -9.48
C GLY A 57 -15.86 -6.21 -8.01
N GLU A 58 -14.92 -6.50 -7.09
CA GLU A 58 -15.19 -6.46 -5.66
C GLU A 58 -15.46 -5.04 -5.18
N HIS A 59 -16.54 -4.87 -4.43
CA HIS A 59 -16.89 -3.57 -3.87
C HIS A 59 -16.12 -3.36 -2.56
N LEU A 60 -14.99 -2.65 -2.63
CA LEU A 60 -14.38 -2.06 -1.45
C LEU A 60 -15.34 -1.01 -0.91
N GLY A 61 -16.08 -1.35 0.15
CA GLY A 61 -17.11 -0.48 0.71
C GLY A 61 -16.64 0.96 0.95
N ARG A 62 -17.61 1.89 1.09
CA ARG A 62 -17.46 3.37 1.16
C ARG A 62 -16.39 3.95 2.12
N ARG A 63 -15.66 3.13 2.89
CA ARG A 63 -14.56 3.53 3.78
C ARG A 63 -13.24 3.83 3.08
N TYR A 64 -13.05 3.49 1.81
CA TYR A 64 -11.87 3.95 1.08
C TYR A 64 -12.01 5.43 0.70
N ARG A 65 -11.81 6.31 1.68
CA ARG A 65 -11.34 7.67 1.38
C ARG A 65 -9.85 7.54 1.13
N PRO A 66 -9.33 7.78 -0.08
CA PRO A 66 -7.90 7.99 -0.22
C PRO A 66 -7.56 9.13 0.75
N SER A 67 -6.86 8.80 1.84
CA SER A 67 -6.29 9.81 2.71
C SER A 67 -5.45 10.67 1.80
N ASN A 68 -5.98 11.85 1.48
CA ASN A 68 -5.27 12.89 0.80
C ASN A 68 -4.17 13.36 1.75
N ASP A 69 -3.07 12.62 1.83
CA ASP A 69 -1.89 12.95 2.63
C ASP A 69 -1.24 14.27 2.16
N ASN A 70 -1.71 14.86 1.04
CA ASN A 70 -1.30 16.20 0.62
C ASN A 70 -1.79 17.31 1.56
N CYS A 71 -2.74 17.06 2.47
CA CYS A 71 -3.19 18.10 3.40
C CYS A 71 -2.19 18.37 4.54
N ARG A 72 -1.21 17.49 4.81
CA ARG A 72 -0.28 17.68 5.94
C ARG A 72 0.95 18.53 5.61
N ARG A 73 1.20 18.84 4.34
CA ARG A 73 2.38 19.61 3.90
C ARG A 73 2.11 21.10 3.65
N ALA A 74 0.86 21.54 3.57
CA ALA A 74 0.52 22.93 3.24
C ALA A 74 0.49 23.91 4.45
N ALA A 75 0.62 23.42 5.70
CA ALA A 75 0.52 24.26 6.89
C ALA A 75 1.87 24.64 7.54
N ARG A 76 3.00 24.51 6.83
CA ARG A 76 4.34 24.86 7.36
C ARG A 76 5.11 25.88 6.50
N ARG A 77 4.41 26.80 5.85
CA ARG A 77 5.01 28.03 5.28
C ARG A 77 4.01 29.17 5.42
N ALA A 78 4.13 29.90 6.53
CA ALA A 78 3.74 31.30 6.75
C ALA A 78 3.22 31.48 8.18
N VAL A 79 4.13 31.53 9.16
CA VAL A 79 4.26 32.64 10.12
C VAL A 79 5.73 32.74 10.48
#